data_AF-A0A212DDX7-F1
#
_entry.id   AF-A0A212DDX7-F1
#
_cell.length_a   1.000
_cell.length_b   1.000
_cell.length_c   1.000
_cell.angle_alpha   90.00
_cell.angle_beta   90.00
_cell.angle_gamma   90.00
#
_symmetry.space_group_name_H-M   'P 1'
#
loop_
_entity.id
_entity.type
_entity.pdbx_description
1 polymer ?
#
loop_
_entity_poly.entity_id
_entity_poly.type
_entity_poly.pdbx_seq_one_letter_code
_entity_poly.pdbx_strand_id
1 'polypeptide(L)'
;MAPVEHVVADAGAFLLDAALQDIGKNIYTIRDVVSEIRDKATRRRLAVLPYELRFKEPFPEYVRLDIQVLALTYQLEAEFVGVKISSSIQHPETPLHISGFHLPSKPKPPRGTLEHRHPTSEPEDLEFSSFMFWRNPLPNIDCELQELLMDGGEDVPSEEDDEENGLEERKDQDSDDDGGGWITPSNIKQIQQEMKQCAVPKDVRVGCVTTDFAMQNVLLQMGLHVLAMNGMLIREARSYILRCQGCFKTTSDMSRVFCAHCGNKTLKKVSVTVSDDGTLHMHFSRNPKVLNPRGLRYSLPTPKGGKYAINPHLTEDQRFPQLRLSRKARQKTDVFAPDYIAGVSPFAENDISSRSATLQVRDSTLGAGRRRLNPNASRKKFVKKR
;
A
#
# COMPACT_ATOMS: atom_id res chain seq x y z
N MET A 1 -25.45 14.67 4.37
CA MET A 1 -25.59 13.21 4.58
C MET A 1 -26.16 13.01 5.97
N ALA A 2 -27.07 12.05 6.19
CA ALA A 2 -27.54 11.78 7.55
C ALA A 2 -26.42 11.05 8.33
N PRO A 3 -26.06 11.49 9.53
CA PRO A 3 -25.05 10.81 10.34
C PRO A 3 -25.57 9.45 10.81
N VAL A 4 -24.69 8.44 10.78
CA VAL A 4 -24.92 7.09 11.31
C VAL A 4 -25.12 7.17 12.82
N GLU A 5 -25.93 6.29 13.40
CA GLU A 5 -26.28 6.40 14.82
C GLU A 5 -25.10 6.05 15.74
N HIS A 6 -24.37 4.98 15.42
CA HIS A 6 -23.24 4.50 16.20
C HIS A 6 -22.03 4.23 15.29
N VAL A 7 -20.91 4.87 15.59
CA VAL A 7 -19.67 4.71 14.84
C VAL A 7 -18.57 4.21 15.75
N VAL A 8 -17.89 3.14 15.34
CA VAL A 8 -16.65 2.68 16.00
C VAL A 8 -15.46 3.22 15.25
N ALA A 9 -14.56 3.90 15.96
CA ALA A 9 -13.35 4.48 15.40
C ALA A 9 -12.11 3.66 15.76
N ASP A 10 -11.40 3.21 14.74
CA ASP A 10 -10.08 2.60 14.82
C ASP A 10 -8.95 3.67 14.83
N ALA A 11 -7.70 3.28 15.11
CA ALA A 11 -6.54 4.17 15.12
C ALA A 11 -6.41 4.97 13.80
N GLY A 12 -6.72 4.32 12.67
CA GLY A 12 -6.70 4.94 11.35
C GLY A 12 -7.63 6.15 11.23
N ALA A 13 -8.77 6.15 11.91
CA ALA A 13 -9.72 7.27 11.90
C ALA A 13 -9.11 8.53 12.51
N PHE A 14 -8.37 8.38 13.62
CA PHE A 14 -7.73 9.49 14.30
C PHE A 14 -6.44 9.96 13.60
N LEU A 15 -5.66 9.01 13.06
CA LEU A 15 -4.39 9.30 12.39
C LEU A 15 -4.57 10.15 11.13
N LEU A 16 -5.67 9.94 10.39
CA LEU A 16 -6.00 10.72 9.19
C LEU A 16 -7.02 11.84 9.45
N ASP A 17 -7.27 12.18 10.71
CA ASP A 17 -8.10 13.31 11.12
C ASP A 17 -9.53 13.28 10.52
N ALA A 18 -10.18 12.12 10.59
CA ALA A 18 -11.55 11.98 10.13
C ALA A 18 -12.49 12.84 11.01
N ALA A 19 -13.35 13.63 10.38
CA ALA A 19 -14.38 14.43 11.04
C ALA A 19 -15.53 13.54 11.53
N LEU A 20 -15.28 12.74 12.56
CA LEU A 20 -16.21 11.72 13.05
C LEU A 20 -17.57 12.28 13.47
N GLN A 21 -17.62 13.55 13.91
CA GLN A 21 -18.85 14.25 14.25
C GLN A 21 -19.82 14.41 13.07
N ASP A 22 -19.31 14.45 11.84
CA ASP A 22 -20.12 14.55 10.64
C ASP A 22 -20.59 13.17 10.15
N ILE A 23 -19.92 12.12 10.62
CA ILE A 23 -20.16 10.72 10.22
C ILE A 23 -21.14 10.04 11.17
N GLY A 24 -21.01 10.26 12.48
CA GLY A 24 -21.74 9.52 13.50
C GLY A 24 -22.23 10.37 14.66
N LYS A 25 -23.42 10.05 15.20
CA LYS A 25 -23.96 10.70 16.40
C LYS A 25 -23.26 10.23 17.68
N ASN A 26 -23.08 8.91 17.81
CA ASN A 26 -22.39 8.31 18.96
C ASN A 26 -21.07 7.70 18.50
N ILE A 27 -19.95 8.21 19.00
CA ILE A 27 -18.62 7.77 18.59
C ILE A 27 -18.01 6.92 19.70
N TYR A 28 -17.68 5.67 19.36
CA TYR A 28 -17.10 4.68 20.25
C TYR A 28 -15.67 4.36 19.86
N THR A 29 -14.83 4.09 20.84
CA THR A 29 -13.51 3.49 20.63
C THR A 29 -13.08 2.72 21.87
N ILE A 30 -11.90 2.12 21.79
CA ILE A 30 -11.29 1.36 22.86
C ILE A 30 -10.12 2.15 23.43
N ARG A 31 -9.87 2.02 24.74
CA ARG A 31 -8.77 2.75 25.40
C ARG A 31 -7.41 2.39 24.81
N ASP A 32 -7.21 1.12 24.50
CA ASP A 32 -5.97 0.59 23.93
C ASP A 32 -5.62 1.28 22.61
N VAL A 33 -6.62 1.45 21.72
CA VAL A 33 -6.48 2.15 20.43
C VAL A 33 -5.93 3.56 20.62
N VAL A 34 -6.49 4.34 21.55
CA VAL A 34 -6.05 5.71 21.82
C VAL A 34 -4.68 5.74 22.50
N SER A 35 -4.42 4.81 23.42
CA SER A 35 -3.16 4.72 24.16
C SER A 35 -1.97 4.35 23.28
N GLU A 36 -2.21 3.59 22.20
CA GLU A 36 -1.18 3.16 21.26
C GLU A 36 -0.72 4.28 20.33
N ILE A 37 -1.54 5.32 20.10
CA ILE A 37 -1.22 6.41 19.18
C ILE A 37 0.03 7.17 19.64
N ARG A 38 1.11 7.03 18.87
CA ARG A 38 2.39 7.70 19.14
C ARG A 38 2.52 9.07 18.49
N ASP A 39 1.74 9.33 17.43
CA ASP A 39 1.83 10.57 16.68
C ASP A 39 1.53 11.79 17.57
N LYS A 40 2.36 12.83 17.45
CA LYS A 40 2.29 13.99 18.34
C LYS A 40 1.13 14.93 17.96
N ALA A 41 0.86 15.10 16.66
CA ALA A 41 -0.21 15.97 16.20
C ALA A 41 -1.56 15.36 16.55
N THR A 42 -1.75 14.06 16.29
CA THR A 42 -2.97 13.33 16.62
C THR A 42 -3.25 13.32 18.13
N ARG A 43 -2.23 13.08 18.98
CA ARG A 43 -2.42 13.15 20.45
C ARG A 43 -2.86 14.52 20.94
N ARG A 44 -2.39 15.61 20.31
CA ARG A 44 -2.84 16.97 20.65
C ARG A 44 -4.30 17.18 20.26
N ARG A 45 -4.72 16.70 19.08
CA ARG A 45 -6.12 16.79 18.63
C ARG A 45 -7.06 15.98 19.52
N LEU A 46 -6.66 14.76 19.90
CA LEU A 46 -7.44 13.90 20.81
C LEU A 46 -7.68 14.54 22.19
N ALA A 47 -6.84 15.49 22.62
CA ALA A 47 -7.05 16.21 23.88
C ALA A 47 -8.14 17.30 23.79
N VAL A 48 -8.53 17.72 22.58
CA VAL A 48 -9.48 18.81 22.31
C VAL A 48 -10.43 18.43 21.18
N LEU A 49 -11.16 17.32 21.36
CA LEU A 49 -12.17 16.86 20.40
C LEU A 49 -13.45 17.71 20.52
N PRO A 50 -14.08 18.07 19.39
CA PRO A 50 -15.35 18.81 19.38
C PRO A 50 -16.58 17.90 19.63
N TYR A 51 -16.36 16.64 20.02
CA TYR A 51 -17.38 15.63 20.25
C TYR A 51 -17.01 14.73 21.44
N GLU A 52 -18.02 14.08 22.01
CA GLU A 52 -17.83 13.10 23.07
C GLU A 52 -17.31 11.77 22.49
N LEU A 53 -16.13 11.35 22.92
CA LEU A 53 -15.55 10.05 22.57
C LEU A 53 -15.87 9.04 23.67
N ARG A 54 -16.69 8.03 23.37
CA ARG A 54 -17.13 7.02 24.33
C ARG A 54 -16.19 5.82 24.32
N PHE A 55 -15.58 5.53 25.47
CA PHE A 55 -14.76 4.34 25.63
C PHE A 55 -15.64 3.15 26.03
N LYS A 56 -15.66 2.10 25.21
CA LYS A 56 -16.42 0.87 25.48
C LYS A 56 -15.53 -0.33 25.19
N GLU A 57 -15.37 -1.20 26.17
CA GLU A 57 -14.68 -2.48 25.99
C GLU A 57 -15.69 -3.53 25.52
N PRO A 58 -15.33 -4.38 24.53
CA PRO A 58 -16.20 -5.47 24.10
C PRO A 58 -16.34 -6.53 25.20
N PHE A 59 -17.51 -7.15 25.29
CA PHE A 59 -17.72 -8.25 26.23
C PHE A 59 -16.85 -9.47 25.87
N PRO A 60 -16.33 -10.22 26.86
CA PRO A 60 -15.45 -11.38 26.62
C PRO A 60 -16.01 -12.43 25.65
N GLU A 61 -17.35 -12.53 25.56
CA GLU A 61 -18.04 -13.41 24.62
C GLU A 61 -17.72 -13.09 23.14
N TYR A 62 -17.53 -11.82 22.82
CA TYR A 62 -17.21 -11.32 21.48
C TYR A 62 -15.70 -11.18 21.22
N VAL A 63 -14.87 -11.23 22.28
CA VAL A 63 -13.39 -11.08 22.21
C VAL A 63 -12.67 -12.34 21.70
N ARG A 64 -13.40 -13.41 21.36
CA ARG A 64 -12.78 -14.55 20.63
C ARG A 64 -12.24 -14.16 19.26
N LEU A 65 -12.62 -12.99 18.77
CA LEU A 65 -11.99 -12.30 17.65
C LEU A 65 -10.75 -11.58 18.19
N ASP A 66 -9.54 -11.94 17.75
CA ASP A 66 -8.25 -11.37 18.19
C ASP A 66 -8.11 -9.84 18.01
N ILE A 67 -9.15 -9.16 17.54
CA ILE A 67 -9.19 -7.72 17.26
C ILE A 67 -10.36 -7.10 18.03
N GLN A 68 -10.06 -6.37 19.09
CA GLN A 68 -11.09 -5.80 19.98
C GLN A 68 -12.01 -4.80 19.28
N VAL A 69 -11.50 -4.03 18.31
CA VAL A 69 -12.30 -3.07 17.52
C VAL A 69 -13.38 -3.81 16.72
N LEU A 70 -13.02 -4.94 16.11
CA LEU A 70 -13.95 -5.82 15.39
C LEU A 70 -15.02 -6.37 16.35
N ALA A 71 -14.61 -6.85 17.51
CA ALA A 71 -15.53 -7.35 18.54
C ALA A 71 -16.51 -6.26 19.00
N LEU A 72 -16.04 -5.03 19.20
CA LEU A 72 -16.89 -3.90 19.60
C LEU A 72 -17.91 -3.53 18.51
N THR A 73 -17.49 -3.53 17.23
CA THR A 73 -18.40 -3.26 16.11
C THR A 73 -19.52 -4.30 16.05
N TYR A 74 -19.16 -5.57 16.17
CA TYR A 74 -20.12 -6.67 16.17
C TYR A 74 -21.09 -6.59 17.35
N GLN A 75 -20.58 -6.27 18.55
CA GLN A 75 -21.40 -6.09 19.73
C GLN A 75 -22.44 -4.97 19.54
N LEU A 76 -22.04 -3.81 19.00
CA LEU A 76 -22.98 -2.71 18.76
C LEU A 76 -24.02 -3.07 17.68
N GLU A 77 -23.61 -3.79 16.64
CA GLU A 77 -24.56 -4.29 15.62
C GLU A 77 -25.61 -5.21 16.26
N ALA A 78 -25.18 -6.14 17.12
CA ALA A 78 -26.06 -7.05 17.82
C ALA A 78 -27.02 -6.32 18.80
N GLU A 79 -26.53 -5.30 19.51
CA GLU A 79 -27.31 -4.50 20.46
C GLU A 79 -28.37 -3.61 19.77
N PHE A 80 -28.02 -2.94 18.66
CA PHE A 80 -28.85 -1.86 18.09
C PHE A 80 -29.62 -2.27 16.81
N VAL A 81 -29.12 -3.24 16.05
CA VAL A 81 -29.78 -3.72 14.83
C VAL A 81 -30.49 -5.06 15.09
N GLY A 82 -30.11 -5.77 16.16
CA GLY A 82 -30.78 -7.00 16.60
C GLY A 82 -30.35 -8.24 15.81
N VAL A 83 -29.22 -8.17 15.10
CA VAL A 83 -28.77 -9.27 14.25
C VAL A 83 -27.94 -10.26 15.08
N LYS A 84 -28.52 -11.41 15.41
CA LYS A 84 -27.73 -12.66 15.52
C LYS A 84 -27.31 -13.00 14.11
N ILE A 85 -26.20 -12.42 13.64
CA ILE A 85 -25.55 -12.92 12.42
C ILE A 85 -25.20 -14.36 12.77
N SER A 86 -25.92 -15.29 12.14
CA SER A 86 -25.75 -16.72 12.28
C SER A 86 -24.26 -17.00 12.35
N SER A 87 -23.84 -17.62 13.44
CA SER A 87 -22.60 -18.38 13.50
C SER A 87 -22.31 -18.91 12.10
N SER A 88 -21.23 -18.43 11.49
CA SER A 88 -20.64 -19.04 10.28
C SER A 88 -20.90 -20.53 10.33
N ILE A 89 -21.58 -21.09 9.33
CA ILE A 89 -21.99 -22.49 9.24
C ILE A 89 -20.92 -23.37 9.91
N GLN A 90 -21.17 -23.79 11.14
CA GLN A 90 -20.25 -24.66 11.87
C GLN A 90 -20.40 -26.04 11.27
N HIS A 91 -19.43 -26.46 10.47
CA HIS A 91 -19.35 -27.86 10.04
C HIS A 91 -19.02 -28.73 11.27
N PRO A 92 -19.73 -29.85 11.51
CA PRO A 92 -19.68 -30.62 12.76
C PRO A 92 -18.38 -31.41 13.02
N GLU A 93 -17.28 -31.13 12.33
CA GLU A 93 -16.06 -31.96 12.33
C GLU A 93 -14.80 -31.19 12.75
N THR A 94 -14.91 -30.14 13.58
CA THR A 94 -13.73 -29.36 14.02
C THR A 94 -13.33 -29.68 15.46
N PRO A 95 -12.40 -30.63 15.71
CA PRO A 95 -11.63 -30.62 16.94
C PRO A 95 -10.62 -29.47 16.89
N LEU A 96 -10.74 -28.59 17.88
CA LEU A 96 -9.91 -27.44 18.24
C LEU A 96 -8.46 -27.48 17.71
N HIS A 97 -8.18 -26.71 16.67
CA HIS A 97 -7.05 -25.77 16.52
C HIS A 97 -7.18 -25.18 15.12
N ILE A 98 -7.24 -23.85 14.97
CA ILE A 98 -6.62 -23.06 13.88
C ILE A 98 -7.26 -21.67 13.74
N SER A 99 -6.37 -20.69 13.70
CA SER A 99 -6.49 -19.34 13.14
C SER A 99 -6.98 -19.34 11.68
N GLY A 100 -8.09 -18.68 11.40
CA GLY A 100 -8.29 -17.89 10.17
C GLY A 100 -8.13 -18.54 8.78
N PHE A 101 -8.39 -19.84 8.61
CA PHE A 101 -8.45 -20.45 7.28
C PHE A 101 -9.62 -21.44 7.16
N HIS A 102 -10.66 -21.08 6.41
CA HIS A 102 -11.62 -22.05 5.89
C HIS A 102 -11.00 -22.77 4.69
N LEU A 103 -10.88 -24.11 4.76
CA LEU A 103 -10.62 -24.94 3.58
C LEU A 103 -11.96 -25.26 2.88
N PRO A 104 -12.10 -25.01 1.56
CA PRO A 104 -13.20 -25.58 0.80
C PRO A 104 -13.11 -27.11 0.79
N SER A 105 -14.24 -27.78 0.87
CA SER A 105 -14.34 -29.23 0.65
C SER A 105 -13.87 -29.61 -0.76
N LYS A 106 -13.24 -30.78 -0.89
CA LYS A 106 -12.64 -31.28 -2.13
C LYS A 106 -13.63 -31.25 -3.30
N PRO A 107 -13.31 -30.66 -4.46
CA PRO A 107 -14.14 -30.82 -5.65
C PRO A 107 -14.02 -32.27 -6.17
N LYS A 108 -15.16 -32.83 -6.58
CA LYS A 108 -15.21 -34.03 -7.43
C LYS A 108 -14.44 -33.76 -8.74
N PRO A 109 -13.78 -34.76 -9.34
CA PRO A 109 -13.03 -34.55 -10.58
C PRO A 109 -13.98 -34.08 -11.69
N PRO A 110 -13.59 -33.09 -12.51
CA PRO A 110 -14.44 -32.62 -13.60
C PRO A 110 -14.52 -33.71 -14.68
N ARG A 111 -15.74 -34.18 -14.96
CA ARG A 111 -16.05 -34.82 -16.25
C ARG A 111 -15.99 -33.72 -17.30
N GLY A 112 -15.06 -33.84 -18.24
CA GLY A 112 -14.98 -32.94 -19.38
C GLY A 112 -16.26 -33.03 -20.19
N THR A 113 -16.95 -31.91 -20.34
CA THR A 113 -17.95 -31.72 -21.39
C THR A 113 -17.73 -30.31 -21.91
N LEU A 114 -17.17 -30.24 -23.11
CA LEU A 114 -17.06 -29.01 -23.89
C LEU A 114 -18.46 -28.64 -24.34
N GLU A 115 -19.01 -27.55 -23.83
CA GLU A 115 -20.07 -26.84 -24.51
C GLU A 115 -19.68 -25.37 -24.69
N HIS A 116 -19.62 -24.97 -25.96
CA HIS A 116 -19.50 -23.59 -26.40
C HIS A 116 -20.79 -22.84 -26.09
N ARG A 117 -20.70 -21.76 -25.31
CA ARG A 117 -21.60 -20.62 -25.47
C ARG A 117 -20.93 -19.32 -25.05
N HIS A 118 -20.75 -18.44 -26.02
CA HIS A 118 -20.37 -17.04 -25.85
C HIS A 118 -21.47 -16.27 -25.11
N PRO A 119 -21.09 -15.39 -24.17
CA PRO A 119 -21.72 -14.08 -24.08
C PRO A 119 -20.74 -12.97 -24.47
N THR A 120 -21.35 -11.90 -24.96
CA THR A 120 -20.81 -10.63 -25.46
C THR A 120 -19.83 -9.95 -24.52
N SER A 121 -18.70 -9.53 -25.10
CA SER A 121 -17.59 -8.82 -24.49
C SER A 121 -17.86 -7.32 -24.35
N GLU A 122 -17.87 -6.82 -23.12
CA GLU A 122 -17.37 -5.48 -22.81
C GLU A 122 -15.83 -5.58 -22.75
N PRO A 123 -15.07 -4.58 -23.25
CA PRO A 123 -13.61 -4.65 -23.19
C PRO A 123 -13.18 -4.48 -21.73
N GLU A 124 -12.83 -5.59 -21.07
CA GLU A 124 -12.11 -5.53 -19.81
C GLU A 124 -10.75 -4.87 -20.07
N ASP A 125 -10.50 -3.76 -19.37
CA ASP A 125 -9.23 -3.04 -19.32
C ASP A 125 -8.06 -3.96 -18.97
N LEU A 126 -7.47 -4.58 -19.99
CA LEU A 126 -6.29 -5.42 -19.92
C LEU A 126 -5.01 -4.62 -19.62
N GLU A 127 -5.09 -3.28 -19.58
CA GLU A 127 -3.94 -2.41 -19.35
C GLU A 127 -3.63 -2.15 -17.87
N PHE A 128 -4.59 -2.32 -16.95
CA PHE A 128 -4.34 -2.02 -15.53
C PHE A 128 -3.68 -3.18 -14.75
N SER A 129 -2.98 -4.08 -15.45
CA SER A 129 -2.24 -5.20 -14.87
C SER A 129 -0.74 -5.12 -15.10
N SER A 130 -0.18 -3.92 -15.24
CA SER A 130 1.26 -3.76 -15.24
C SER A 130 1.71 -2.43 -14.61
N PHE A 131 1.89 -2.42 -13.29
CA PHE A 131 2.88 -1.50 -12.70
C PHE A 131 4.28 -2.01 -13.10
N MET A 132 4.61 -1.85 -14.39
CA MET A 132 5.95 -1.98 -14.93
C MET A 132 6.76 -0.80 -14.40
N PHE A 133 7.41 -0.98 -13.25
CA PHE A 133 8.52 -0.12 -12.84
C PHE A 133 9.77 -0.47 -13.68
N TRP A 134 9.63 -0.40 -15.01
CA TRP A 134 10.72 -0.36 -15.96
C TRP A 134 10.71 1.02 -16.58
N ARG A 135 11.11 2.02 -15.78
CA ARG A 135 11.66 3.22 -16.39
C ARG A 135 12.99 2.80 -17.00
N ASN A 136 13.09 2.86 -18.34
CA ASN A 136 14.39 3.10 -18.95
C ASN A 136 15.01 4.30 -18.21
N PRO A 137 16.32 4.27 -17.89
CA PRO A 137 16.96 5.44 -17.27
C PRO A 137 16.59 6.67 -18.09
N LEU A 138 16.06 7.71 -17.42
CA LEU A 138 15.71 8.96 -18.07
C LEU A 138 16.94 9.42 -18.88
N PRO A 139 16.74 9.93 -20.11
CA PRO A 139 17.80 10.55 -20.89
C PRO A 139 18.58 11.55 -20.02
N ASN A 140 19.89 11.64 -20.24
CA ASN A 140 20.73 12.55 -19.48
C ASN A 140 20.44 13.99 -19.93
N ILE A 141 19.58 14.68 -19.19
CA ILE A 141 19.13 16.06 -19.46
C ILE A 141 20.28 17.06 -19.28
N ASP A 142 21.41 16.64 -18.71
CA ASP A 142 22.60 17.49 -18.53
C ASP A 142 23.11 18.08 -19.85
N CYS A 143 22.95 17.38 -20.98
CA CYS A 143 23.38 17.88 -22.29
C CYS A 143 22.43 18.98 -22.82
N GLU A 144 21.10 18.77 -22.72
CA GLU A 144 20.09 19.74 -23.19
C GLU A 144 20.06 21.01 -22.32
N LEU A 145 20.30 20.87 -21.02
CA LEU A 145 20.43 22.02 -20.10
C LEU A 145 21.68 22.86 -20.39
N GLN A 146 22.73 22.25 -20.90
CA GLN A 146 23.98 22.95 -21.22
C GLN A 146 23.86 23.73 -22.54
N GLU A 147 23.09 23.23 -23.52
CA GLU A 147 22.76 23.98 -24.74
C GLU A 147 21.86 25.20 -24.45
N LEU A 148 20.85 25.05 -23.60
CA LEU A 148 19.97 26.18 -23.23
C LEU A 148 20.66 27.29 -22.41
N LEU A 149 21.78 26.97 -21.75
CA LEU A 149 22.57 27.94 -20.99
C LEU A 149 23.61 28.69 -21.84
N MET A 150 23.84 28.26 -23.08
CA MET A 150 24.80 28.90 -23.99
C MET A 150 24.14 29.88 -24.97
N ASP A 151 22.81 29.84 -25.14
CA ASP A 151 22.09 30.64 -26.15
C ASP A 151 21.39 31.90 -25.60
N GLY A 152 21.78 32.33 -24.39
CA GLY A 152 21.28 33.55 -23.76
C GLY A 152 22.25 34.72 -23.91
N GLY A 153 22.53 35.19 -25.12
CA GLY A 153 23.33 36.39 -25.34
C GLY A 153 23.58 36.76 -26.80
N GLU A 154 22.89 37.84 -27.22
CA GLU A 154 23.21 38.78 -28.31
C GLU A 154 22.55 38.60 -29.71
N ASP A 155 22.21 39.77 -30.25
CA ASP A 155 21.25 40.11 -31.31
C ASP A 155 21.65 39.75 -32.76
N VAL A 156 20.62 39.73 -33.61
CA VAL A 156 20.53 39.53 -35.09
C VAL A 156 21.33 40.58 -35.89
N PRO A 157 21.95 40.25 -37.07
CA PRO A 157 21.30 40.56 -38.37
C PRO A 157 21.54 39.58 -39.55
N SER A 158 20.47 39.43 -40.35
CA SER A 158 20.31 39.36 -41.82
C SER A 158 21.03 38.34 -42.74
N GLU A 159 20.17 37.62 -43.49
CA GLU A 159 20.13 37.39 -44.96
C GLU A 159 20.83 36.19 -45.64
N GLU A 160 19.95 35.44 -46.34
CA GLU A 160 20.04 34.78 -47.66
C GLU A 160 20.54 33.32 -47.85
N ASP A 161 19.58 32.52 -48.36
CA ASP A 161 19.61 31.51 -49.43
C ASP A 161 19.81 29.99 -49.18
N ASP A 162 18.75 29.27 -49.61
CA ASP A 162 18.66 27.99 -50.35
C ASP A 162 19.23 26.71 -49.68
N GLU A 163 18.55 25.55 -49.62
CA GLU A 163 17.75 24.87 -50.63
C GLU A 163 17.08 23.61 -50.03
N GLU A 164 16.26 22.95 -50.85
CA GLU A 164 15.25 21.91 -50.58
C GLU A 164 15.68 20.63 -49.84
N ASN A 165 14.75 20.09 -49.04
CA ASN A 165 14.35 18.68 -49.18
C ASN A 165 13.00 18.40 -48.49
N GLY A 166 11.95 18.27 -49.30
CA GLY A 166 10.64 17.81 -48.85
C GLY A 166 10.58 16.30 -48.74
N LEU A 167 9.92 15.78 -47.69
CA LEU A 167 9.32 14.45 -47.66
C LEU A 167 8.12 14.44 -46.68
N GLU A 168 6.95 14.64 -47.28
CA GLU A 168 5.59 14.16 -46.95
C GLU A 168 5.06 14.20 -45.50
N GLU A 169 4.17 15.18 -45.28
CA GLU A 169 3.14 15.16 -44.25
C GLU A 169 2.17 13.97 -44.44
N ARG A 170 2.14 13.06 -43.46
CA ARG A 170 0.96 12.22 -43.20
C ARG A 170 0.25 12.74 -41.94
N LYS A 171 -0.75 13.59 -42.14
CA LYS A 171 -1.95 13.65 -41.30
C LYS A 171 -2.84 12.48 -41.76
N ASP A 172 -3.48 11.66 -40.93
CA ASP A 172 -4.36 12.00 -39.84
C ASP A 172 -4.77 10.74 -39.05
N GLN A 173 -5.11 10.96 -37.78
CA GLN A 173 -6.20 10.32 -37.00
C GLN A 173 -6.06 8.85 -36.56
N ASP A 174 -5.68 8.67 -35.28
CA ASP A 174 -6.65 8.21 -34.27
C ASP A 174 -6.22 8.75 -32.90
N SER A 175 -6.89 9.84 -32.53
CA SER A 175 -6.82 10.50 -31.22
C SER A 175 -7.93 9.92 -30.35
N ASP A 176 -7.65 8.78 -29.73
CA ASP A 176 -8.30 8.39 -28.48
C ASP A 176 -7.32 8.72 -27.34
N ASP A 177 -7.02 10.02 -27.21
CA ASP A 177 -6.41 10.57 -25.99
C ASP A 177 -7.51 10.58 -24.93
N ASP A 178 -7.61 9.48 -24.19
CA ASP A 178 -8.34 9.43 -22.91
C ASP A 178 -7.66 10.42 -21.94
N GLY A 179 -7.94 11.71 -22.13
CA GLY A 179 -7.46 12.84 -21.35
C GLY A 179 -7.98 12.88 -19.90
N GLY A 180 -8.41 11.75 -19.35
CA GLY A 180 -8.96 11.57 -18.00
C GLY A 180 -7.93 11.28 -16.91
N GLY A 181 -6.63 11.30 -17.20
CA GLY A 181 -5.56 10.91 -16.26
C GLY A 181 -4.93 12.03 -15.42
N TRP A 182 -5.30 13.29 -15.62
CA TRP A 182 -4.63 14.42 -14.96
C TRP A 182 -5.14 14.64 -13.54
N ILE A 183 -4.24 14.82 -12.56
CA ILE A 183 -4.62 15.30 -11.22
C ILE A 183 -4.67 16.83 -11.26
N THR A 184 -5.88 17.39 -11.22
CA THR A 184 -6.16 18.84 -11.20
C THR A 184 -6.56 19.28 -9.79
N PRO A 185 -6.44 20.58 -9.46
CA PRO A 185 -6.95 21.11 -8.19
C PRO A 185 -8.44 20.79 -7.94
N SER A 186 -9.22 20.65 -9.02
CA SER A 186 -10.64 20.29 -8.97
C SER A 186 -10.88 18.83 -8.63
N ASN A 187 -10.01 17.91 -9.05
CA ASN A 187 -10.22 16.47 -8.85
C ASN A 187 -9.38 15.84 -7.73
N ILE A 188 -8.40 16.54 -7.14
CA ILE A 188 -7.53 15.95 -6.10
C ILE A 188 -8.32 15.39 -4.90
N LYS A 189 -9.39 16.09 -4.49
CA LYS A 189 -10.29 15.63 -3.42
C LYS A 189 -11.12 14.42 -3.86
N GLN A 190 -11.53 14.39 -5.12
CA GLN A 190 -12.30 13.29 -5.70
C GLN A 190 -11.45 12.03 -5.87
N ILE A 191 -10.23 12.14 -6.39
CA ILE A 191 -9.30 11.00 -6.54
C ILE A 191 -8.94 10.39 -5.18
N GLN A 192 -8.77 11.22 -4.15
CA GLN A 192 -8.58 10.75 -2.78
C GLN A 192 -9.80 9.96 -2.25
N GLN A 193 -11.01 10.24 -2.77
CA GLN A 193 -12.25 9.56 -2.42
C GLN A 193 -12.48 8.29 -3.27
N GLU A 194 -12.21 8.35 -4.59
CA GLU A 194 -12.41 7.26 -5.56
C GLU A 194 -11.49 6.06 -5.34
N MET A 195 -10.36 6.22 -4.66
CA MET A 195 -9.54 5.08 -4.21
C MET A 195 -10.29 4.09 -3.31
N LYS A 196 -11.51 4.43 -2.85
CA LYS A 196 -12.44 3.55 -2.16
C LYS A 196 -13.76 3.61 -2.93
N GLN A 197 -14.22 2.51 -3.52
CA GLN A 197 -15.55 2.46 -4.11
C GLN A 197 -16.59 2.65 -2.99
N CYS A 198 -17.17 3.84 -2.95
CA CYS A 198 -17.92 4.34 -1.83
C CYS A 198 -19.36 4.64 -2.26
N ALA A 199 -20.35 4.12 -1.52
CA ALA A 199 -21.75 4.43 -1.71
C ALA A 199 -22.27 5.33 -0.57
N VAL A 200 -23.30 6.13 -0.83
CA VAL A 200 -23.98 6.88 0.23
C VAL A 200 -24.64 5.88 1.19
N PRO A 201 -24.40 5.96 2.51
CA PRO A 201 -25.04 5.07 3.47
C PRO A 201 -26.54 5.38 3.50
N LYS A 202 -27.35 4.48 2.96
CA LYS A 202 -28.81 4.46 3.16
C LYS A 202 -29.08 3.29 4.10
N ASP A 203 -29.74 3.57 5.23
CA ASP A 203 -30.18 2.58 6.24
C ASP A 203 -29.07 1.88 7.08
N VAL A 204 -27.97 2.59 7.35
CA VAL A 204 -26.88 2.08 8.21
C VAL A 204 -26.99 2.67 9.61
N ARG A 205 -27.20 1.83 10.63
CA ARG A 205 -27.26 2.25 12.06
C ARG A 205 -25.90 2.21 12.75
N VAL A 206 -25.11 1.17 12.48
CA VAL A 206 -23.79 0.95 13.08
C VAL A 206 -22.75 0.86 11.98
N GLY A 207 -21.58 1.47 12.17
CA GLY A 207 -20.49 1.38 11.20
C GLY A 207 -19.11 1.54 11.82
N CYS A 208 -18.11 0.92 11.18
CA CYS A 208 -16.72 1.01 11.60
C CYS A 208 -15.91 1.91 10.66
N VAL A 209 -15.18 2.89 11.20
CA VAL A 209 -14.21 3.69 10.43
C VAL A 209 -12.81 3.12 10.67
N THR A 210 -12.26 2.46 9.64
CA THR A 210 -10.90 1.91 9.67
C THR A 210 -10.17 2.11 8.33
N THR A 211 -8.85 2.22 8.40
CA THR A 211 -7.96 2.28 7.24
C THR A 211 -7.28 0.95 6.92
N ASP A 212 -7.37 -0.04 7.80
CA ASP A 212 -6.70 -1.32 7.60
C ASP A 212 -7.53 -2.21 6.66
N PHE A 213 -6.98 -2.50 5.49
CA PHE A 213 -7.61 -3.38 4.50
C PHE A 213 -7.93 -4.77 5.07
N ALA A 214 -7.11 -5.32 5.98
CA ALA A 214 -7.38 -6.60 6.59
C ALA A 214 -8.66 -6.55 7.46
N MET A 215 -8.80 -5.50 8.27
CA MET A 215 -10.02 -5.29 9.07
C MET A 215 -11.24 -5.02 8.20
N GLN A 216 -11.10 -4.21 7.14
CA GLN A 216 -12.18 -3.95 6.19
C GLN A 216 -12.72 -5.24 5.57
N ASN A 217 -11.83 -6.12 5.11
CA ASN A 217 -12.24 -7.40 4.51
C ASN A 217 -12.98 -8.30 5.51
N VAL A 218 -12.51 -8.40 6.75
CA VAL A 218 -13.17 -9.22 7.78
C VAL A 218 -14.54 -8.64 8.15
N LEU A 219 -14.64 -7.32 8.31
CA LEU A 219 -15.91 -6.64 8.59
C LEU A 219 -16.92 -6.88 7.48
N LEU A 220 -16.52 -6.71 6.21
CA LEU A 220 -17.37 -6.99 5.06
C LEU A 220 -17.82 -8.46 5.02
N GLN A 221 -16.93 -9.42 5.30
CA GLN A 221 -17.28 -10.85 5.39
C GLN A 221 -18.24 -11.18 6.54
N MET A 222 -18.16 -10.43 7.64
CA MET A 222 -19.10 -10.55 8.75
C MET A 222 -20.44 -9.87 8.46
N GLY A 223 -20.61 -9.22 7.30
CA GLY A 223 -21.80 -8.44 6.97
C GLY A 223 -21.90 -7.13 7.75
N LEU A 224 -20.80 -6.67 8.36
CA LEU A 224 -20.74 -5.42 9.12
C LEU A 224 -20.40 -4.25 8.19
N HIS A 225 -21.00 -3.10 8.47
CA HIS A 225 -20.82 -1.92 7.64
C HIS A 225 -19.50 -1.21 7.92
N VAL A 226 -18.69 -1.03 6.87
CA VAL A 226 -17.44 -0.29 6.91
C VAL A 226 -17.64 1.09 6.29
N LEU A 227 -17.25 2.12 7.03
CA LEU A 227 -17.32 3.51 6.60
C LEU A 227 -15.93 4.03 6.22
N ALA A 228 -15.85 4.73 5.10
CA ALA A 228 -14.69 5.52 4.71
C ALA A 228 -14.58 6.79 5.57
N MET A 229 -13.49 7.53 5.38
CA MET A 229 -13.16 8.70 6.22
C MET A 229 -14.08 9.89 5.98
N ASN A 230 -14.78 9.89 4.85
CA ASN A 230 -15.84 10.82 4.48
C ASN A 230 -17.24 10.30 4.87
N GLY A 231 -17.33 9.20 5.60
CA GLY A 231 -18.58 8.58 6.04
C GLY A 231 -19.32 7.77 4.98
N MET A 232 -18.74 7.58 3.79
CA MET A 232 -19.37 6.76 2.76
C MET A 232 -19.20 5.26 3.07
N LEU A 233 -20.17 4.44 2.67
CA LEU A 233 -20.12 2.99 2.83
C LEU A 233 -19.16 2.37 1.81
N ILE A 234 -18.18 1.61 2.28
CA ILE A 234 -17.30 0.81 1.42
C ILE A 234 -18.05 -0.47 1.04
N ARG A 235 -18.22 -0.73 -0.26
CA ARG A 235 -18.84 -1.97 -0.78
C ARG A 235 -17.81 -3.01 -1.13
N GLU A 236 -16.83 -2.63 -1.93
CA GLU A 236 -15.78 -3.52 -2.40
C GLU A 236 -14.42 -2.96 -2.01
N ALA A 237 -13.58 -3.82 -1.45
CA ALA A 237 -12.19 -3.52 -1.14
C ALA A 237 -11.27 -4.38 -2.01
N ARG A 238 -10.89 -3.89 -3.20
CA ARG A 238 -9.85 -4.55 -3.98
C ARG A 238 -8.54 -4.45 -3.23
N SER A 239 -8.12 -5.57 -2.68
CA SER A 239 -6.96 -5.66 -1.80
C SER A 239 -5.83 -6.43 -2.47
N TYR A 240 -4.63 -6.29 -1.93
CA TYR A 240 -3.51 -7.13 -2.31
C TYR A 240 -3.05 -7.94 -1.11
N ILE A 241 -2.68 -9.19 -1.38
CA ILE A 241 -2.04 -10.06 -0.39
C ILE A 241 -0.72 -10.56 -0.94
N LEU A 242 0.14 -11.04 -0.04
CA LEU A 242 1.36 -11.75 -0.41
C LEU A 242 1.11 -13.25 -0.32
N ARG A 243 1.35 -13.98 -1.41
CA ARG A 243 1.29 -15.45 -1.46
C ARG A 243 2.66 -16.04 -1.70
N CYS A 244 3.03 -17.04 -0.91
CA CYS A 244 4.27 -17.79 -1.12
C CYS A 244 4.14 -18.72 -2.33
N GLN A 245 5.06 -18.61 -3.29
CA GLN A 245 5.12 -19.56 -4.43
C GLN A 245 5.54 -20.98 -4.01
N GLY A 246 6.30 -21.12 -2.91
CA GLY A 246 6.84 -22.42 -2.50
C GLY A 246 5.86 -23.26 -1.69
N CYS A 247 5.30 -22.68 -0.61
CA CYS A 247 4.40 -23.39 0.31
C CYS A 247 2.94 -22.94 0.21
N PHE A 248 2.61 -22.05 -0.74
CA PHE A 248 1.25 -21.57 -1.05
C PHE A 248 0.49 -20.84 0.07
N LYS A 249 1.09 -20.67 1.25
CA LYS A 249 0.53 -19.87 2.33
C LYS A 249 0.50 -18.39 1.96
N THR A 250 -0.58 -17.73 2.37
CA THR A 250 -0.84 -16.30 2.16
C THR A 250 -0.60 -15.49 3.43
N THR A 251 -0.35 -14.20 3.28
CA THR A 251 -0.29 -13.21 4.36
C THR A 251 -0.79 -11.87 3.85
N SER A 252 -1.55 -11.14 4.67
CA SER A 252 -2.04 -9.79 4.39
C SER A 252 -1.00 -8.69 4.69
N ASP A 253 0.06 -9.02 5.44
CA ASP A 253 1.11 -8.07 5.80
C ASP A 253 2.00 -7.76 4.59
N MET A 254 1.74 -6.61 3.97
CA MET A 254 2.43 -6.14 2.76
C MET A 254 3.89 -5.70 3.01
N SER A 255 4.31 -5.61 4.27
CA SER A 255 5.70 -5.28 4.63
C SER A 255 6.62 -6.51 4.60
N ARG A 256 6.05 -7.73 4.61
CA ARG A 256 6.82 -8.96 4.66
C ARG A 256 7.57 -9.23 3.37
N VAL A 257 8.78 -9.75 3.56
CA VAL A 257 9.67 -10.18 2.48
C VAL A 257 9.90 -11.69 2.52
N PHE A 258 9.93 -12.26 3.73
CA PHE A 258 10.06 -13.70 3.97
C PHE A 258 8.70 -14.32 4.32
N CYS A 259 8.47 -15.54 3.87
CA CYS A 259 7.27 -16.28 4.21
C CYS A 259 7.33 -16.75 5.67
N ALA A 260 6.30 -16.43 6.46
CA ALA A 260 6.21 -16.82 7.88
C ALA A 260 6.22 -18.33 8.13
N HIS A 261 5.87 -19.13 7.12
CA HIS A 261 5.75 -20.59 7.27
C HIS A 261 7.01 -21.35 6.88
N CYS A 262 7.62 -21.01 5.74
CA CYS A 262 8.78 -21.73 5.23
C CYS A 262 10.09 -20.92 5.32
N GLY A 263 10.05 -19.69 5.84
CA GLY A 263 11.21 -18.80 5.99
C GLY A 263 11.78 -18.23 4.68
N ASN A 264 11.38 -18.77 3.52
CA ASN A 264 11.95 -18.38 2.24
C ASN A 264 11.45 -17.01 1.76
N LYS A 265 12.32 -16.29 1.03
CA LYS A 265 12.01 -15.02 0.35
C LYS A 265 11.26 -15.25 -0.98
N THR A 266 10.06 -15.82 -0.90
CA THR A 266 9.29 -16.31 -2.06
C THR A 266 7.88 -15.75 -2.15
N LEU A 267 7.60 -14.66 -1.40
CA LEU A 267 6.33 -13.96 -1.43
C LEU A 267 6.12 -13.22 -2.76
N LYS A 268 4.91 -13.33 -3.32
CA LYS A 268 4.46 -12.65 -4.53
C LYS A 268 3.15 -11.92 -4.25
N LYS A 269 3.04 -10.68 -4.72
CA LYS A 269 1.83 -9.86 -4.60
C LYS A 269 0.76 -10.39 -5.56
N VAL A 270 -0.44 -10.65 -5.03
CA VAL A 270 -1.61 -11.12 -5.77
C VAL A 270 -2.79 -10.22 -5.41
N SER A 271 -3.56 -9.77 -6.39
CA SER A 271 -4.80 -9.02 -6.13
C SER A 271 -5.92 -9.96 -5.76
N VAL A 272 -6.77 -9.50 -4.85
CA VAL A 272 -7.87 -10.27 -4.28
C VAL A 272 -9.14 -9.45 -4.31
N THR A 273 -10.23 -10.11 -4.69
CA THR A 273 -11.60 -9.60 -4.53
C THR A 273 -12.33 -10.51 -3.56
N VAL A 274 -13.10 -9.92 -2.65
CA VAL A 274 -13.97 -10.65 -1.71
C VAL A 274 -15.40 -10.42 -2.20
N SER A 275 -16.11 -11.50 -2.51
CA SER A 275 -17.53 -11.45 -2.91
C SER A 275 -18.43 -11.36 -1.68
N ASP A 276 -19.69 -10.97 -1.88
CA ASP A 276 -20.72 -10.88 -0.83
C ASP A 276 -20.92 -12.21 -0.07
N ASP A 277 -20.72 -13.34 -0.74
CA ASP A 277 -20.76 -14.69 -0.13
C ASP A 277 -19.56 -15.00 0.77
N GLY A 278 -18.63 -14.06 0.94
CA GLY A 278 -17.37 -14.24 1.67
C GLY A 278 -16.33 -15.07 0.92
N THR A 279 -16.59 -15.45 -0.32
CA THR A 279 -15.64 -16.19 -1.16
C THR A 279 -14.51 -15.27 -1.64
N LEU A 280 -13.28 -15.77 -1.54
CA LEU A 280 -12.07 -15.01 -1.85
C LEU A 280 -11.56 -15.39 -3.25
N HIS A 281 -11.70 -14.47 -4.20
CA HIS A 281 -11.21 -14.62 -5.57
C HIS A 281 -9.81 -14.04 -5.71
N MET A 282 -8.82 -14.90 -5.95
CA MET A 282 -7.44 -14.50 -6.20
C MET A 282 -7.18 -14.35 -7.70
N HIS A 283 -6.71 -13.18 -8.11
CA HIS A 283 -6.38 -12.88 -9.50
C HIS A 283 -4.88 -13.10 -9.74
N PHE A 284 -4.54 -14.27 -10.28
CA PHE A 284 -3.15 -14.61 -10.56
C PHE A 284 -2.65 -13.99 -11.86
N SER A 285 -1.47 -13.36 -11.81
CA SER A 285 -0.79 -12.94 -13.02
C SER A 285 -0.23 -14.15 -13.78
N ARG A 286 -0.58 -14.27 -15.07
CA ARG A 286 -0.03 -15.28 -15.98
C ARG A 286 1.33 -14.86 -16.58
N ASN A 287 1.86 -13.70 -16.20
CA ASN A 287 3.11 -13.17 -16.75
C ASN A 287 4.31 -14.04 -16.32
N PRO A 288 5.02 -14.69 -17.26
CA PRO A 288 6.15 -15.56 -16.94
C PRO A 288 7.32 -14.85 -16.24
N LYS A 289 7.41 -13.51 -16.37
CA LYS A 289 8.43 -12.70 -15.70
C LYS A 289 8.28 -12.70 -14.17
N VAL A 290 7.08 -12.97 -13.64
CA VAL A 290 6.81 -12.99 -12.19
C VAL A 290 7.53 -14.14 -11.49
N LEU A 291 7.61 -15.30 -12.15
CA LEU A 291 8.24 -16.54 -11.66
C LEU A 291 9.51 -16.87 -12.45
N ASN A 292 10.37 -15.87 -12.66
CA ASN A 292 11.64 -16.05 -13.34
C ASN A 292 12.78 -16.38 -12.34
N PRO A 293 13.51 -17.51 -12.50
CA PRO A 293 14.60 -17.88 -11.59
C PRO A 293 15.92 -17.10 -11.84
N ARG A 294 15.98 -16.24 -12.86
CA ARG A 294 17.20 -15.47 -13.19
C ARG A 294 17.62 -14.56 -12.03
N GLY A 295 18.92 -14.61 -11.71
CA GLY A 295 19.53 -13.78 -10.68
C GLY A 295 19.31 -14.23 -9.23
N LEU A 296 18.66 -15.38 -9.02
CA LEU A 296 18.48 -15.95 -7.68
C LEU A 296 19.69 -16.76 -7.21
N ARG A 297 20.43 -17.40 -8.12
CA ARG A 297 21.63 -18.19 -7.81
C ARG A 297 22.90 -17.39 -8.11
N TYR A 298 23.70 -17.14 -7.09
CA TYR A 298 25.00 -16.46 -7.17
C TYR A 298 25.86 -16.85 -5.96
N SER A 299 27.17 -16.66 -6.06
CA SER A 299 28.09 -16.98 -4.97
C SER A 299 27.95 -15.99 -3.82
N LEU A 300 27.72 -16.51 -2.60
CA LEU A 300 27.66 -15.72 -1.39
C LEU A 300 29.07 -15.52 -0.80
N PRO A 301 29.34 -14.37 -0.15
CA PRO A 301 30.58 -14.17 0.58
C PRO A 301 30.63 -15.09 1.81
N THR A 302 31.84 -15.33 2.33
CA THR A 302 32.01 -16.06 3.58
C THR A 302 31.34 -15.31 4.74
N PRO A 303 30.71 -16.03 5.69
CA PRO A 303 30.07 -15.40 6.83
C PRO A 303 31.12 -14.71 7.70
N LYS A 304 30.89 -13.43 8.02
CA LYS A 304 31.79 -12.63 8.87
C LYS A 304 31.06 -12.11 10.09
N GLY A 305 31.77 -12.08 11.22
CA GLY A 305 31.31 -11.49 12.48
C GLY A 305 31.99 -10.14 12.77
N GLY A 306 31.60 -9.52 13.88
CA GLY A 306 32.18 -8.26 14.37
C GLY A 306 31.28 -7.04 14.21
N LYS A 307 31.72 -5.91 14.76
CA LYS A 307 30.92 -4.67 14.89
C LYS A 307 30.51 -4.05 13.54
N TYR A 308 31.26 -4.34 12.48
CA TYR A 308 31.09 -3.73 11.15
C TYR A 308 30.73 -4.74 10.05
N ALA A 309 30.48 -6.01 10.40
CA ALA A 309 30.15 -7.03 9.42
C ALA A 309 28.72 -6.83 8.88
N ILE A 310 28.58 -6.82 7.56
CA ILE A 310 27.30 -6.70 6.86
C ILE A 310 27.15 -7.93 5.94
N ASN A 311 26.51 -8.96 6.46
CA ASN A 311 26.20 -10.16 5.68
C ASN A 311 24.92 -9.94 4.85
N PRO A 312 24.74 -10.63 3.70
CA PRO A 312 23.47 -10.62 2.96
C PRO A 312 22.29 -11.03 3.86
N HIS A 313 21.12 -10.43 3.63
CA HIS A 313 19.90 -10.71 4.41
C HIS A 313 19.17 -11.93 3.83
N LEU A 314 19.23 -13.06 4.55
CA LEU A 314 18.76 -14.38 4.12
C LEU A 314 17.57 -14.90 4.92
N THR A 315 17.41 -14.53 6.18
CA THR A 315 16.28 -14.91 7.05
C THR A 315 15.70 -13.70 7.77
N GLU A 316 14.43 -13.78 8.19
CA GLU A 316 13.73 -12.66 8.84
C GLU A 316 14.31 -12.25 10.20
N ASP A 317 14.80 -13.24 10.95
CA ASP A 317 15.35 -13.12 12.30
C ASP A 317 16.87 -12.89 12.29
N GLN A 318 17.45 -12.59 11.12
CA GLN A 318 18.87 -12.40 10.97
C GLN A 318 19.36 -11.20 11.80
N ARG A 319 20.32 -11.45 12.68
CA ARG A 319 20.92 -10.41 13.53
C ARG A 319 21.90 -9.56 12.73
N PHE A 320 21.69 -8.24 12.77
CA PHE A 320 22.60 -7.25 12.20
C PHE A 320 23.28 -6.42 13.30
N PRO A 321 24.58 -6.10 13.17
CA PRO A 321 25.22 -5.12 14.04
C PRO A 321 24.53 -3.77 13.98
N GLN A 322 24.59 -3.01 15.08
CA GLN A 322 23.98 -1.68 15.15
C GLN A 322 24.80 -0.65 14.37
N LEU A 323 24.51 -0.51 13.09
CA LEU A 323 25.08 0.52 12.20
C LEU A 323 24.02 1.59 11.94
N ARG A 324 23.85 2.51 12.91
CA ARG A 324 22.86 3.59 12.84
C ARG A 324 23.48 4.89 12.36
N LEU A 325 22.67 5.71 11.70
CA LEU A 325 23.04 7.07 11.29
C LEU A 325 23.03 8.03 12.48
N SER A 326 23.81 9.10 12.38
CA SER A 326 23.75 10.23 13.34
C SER A 326 22.38 10.94 13.25
N ARG A 327 22.11 11.86 14.19
CA ARG A 327 20.90 12.69 14.12
C ARG A 327 20.94 13.61 12.88
N LYS A 328 22.10 14.21 12.60
CA LYS A 328 22.32 15.09 11.44
C LYS A 328 22.05 14.36 10.12
N ALA A 329 22.57 13.15 9.97
CA ALA A 329 22.37 12.34 8.76
C ALA A 329 20.92 11.90 8.51
N ARG A 330 20.06 11.90 9.55
CA ARG A 330 18.64 11.53 9.44
C ARG A 330 17.73 12.74 9.16
N GLN A 331 18.24 13.95 9.31
CA GLN A 331 17.48 15.16 9.04
C GLN A 331 17.24 15.30 7.53
N LYS A 332 16.03 15.74 7.19
CA LYS A 332 15.65 16.12 5.83
C LYS A 332 15.20 17.57 5.87
N THR A 333 15.32 18.25 4.74
CA THR A 333 14.75 19.58 4.57
C THR A 333 13.22 19.46 4.45
N ASP A 334 12.50 20.17 5.31
CA ASP A 334 11.06 20.40 5.16
C ASP A 334 10.85 21.87 4.83
N VAL A 335 10.49 22.15 3.58
CA VAL A 335 10.31 23.51 3.04
C VAL A 335 9.07 24.18 3.64
N PHE A 336 8.09 23.39 4.07
CA PHE A 336 6.83 23.89 4.62
C PHE A 336 6.86 23.97 6.16
N ALA A 337 8.01 23.67 6.77
CA ALA A 337 8.17 23.84 8.21
C ALA A 337 8.26 25.33 8.57
N PRO A 338 7.69 25.76 9.72
CA PRO A 338 7.65 27.17 10.09
C PRO A 338 9.03 27.78 10.34
N ASP A 339 10.03 26.94 10.67
CA ASP A 339 11.42 27.33 10.89
C ASP A 339 12.25 27.42 9.61
N TYR A 340 11.69 27.05 8.45
CA TYR A 340 12.41 27.07 7.17
C TYR A 340 12.92 28.48 6.78
N ILE A 341 12.09 29.51 6.99
CA ILE A 341 12.42 30.91 6.64
C ILE A 341 13.59 31.43 7.48
N ALA A 342 13.75 30.94 8.71
CA ALA A 342 14.84 31.33 9.60
C ALA A 342 16.16 30.60 9.29
N GLY A 343 16.16 29.65 8.36
CA GLY A 343 17.33 28.88 7.98
C GLY A 343 18.34 29.72 7.20
N VAL A 344 19.63 29.61 7.56
CA VAL A 344 20.73 30.23 6.80
C VAL A 344 20.91 29.58 5.42
N SER A 345 20.53 28.31 5.29
CA SER A 345 20.61 27.53 4.07
C SER A 345 19.23 26.95 3.73
N PRO A 346 18.82 26.97 2.45
CA PRO A 346 17.60 26.29 1.99
C PRO A 346 17.61 24.77 2.15
N PHE A 347 18.77 24.17 2.43
CA PHE A 347 18.95 22.72 2.52
C PHE A 347 19.56 22.29 3.86
N ALA A 348 19.10 21.15 4.37
CA ALA A 348 19.68 20.47 5.52
C ALA A 348 21.15 20.08 5.23
N GLU A 349 22.02 20.32 6.21
CA GLU A 349 23.43 20.01 6.08
C GLU A 349 23.72 18.51 6.11
N ASN A 350 24.65 18.08 5.26
CA ASN A 350 25.12 16.70 5.25
C ASN A 350 26.02 16.38 6.46
N ASP A 351 25.95 15.13 6.91
CA ASP A 351 26.86 14.59 7.92
C ASP A 351 28.09 13.97 7.24
N ILE A 352 29.23 14.63 7.39
CA ILE A 352 30.53 14.18 6.88
C ILE A 352 31.54 13.87 8.01
N SER A 353 31.25 14.28 9.24
CA SER A 353 32.20 14.19 10.36
C SER A 353 31.97 12.97 11.24
N SER A 354 30.76 12.40 11.27
CA SER A 354 30.47 11.27 12.15
C SER A 354 31.21 9.99 11.74
N ARG A 355 31.42 9.10 12.71
CA ARG A 355 31.96 7.76 12.44
C ARG A 355 31.06 6.97 11.47
N SER A 356 29.75 7.17 11.51
CA SER A 356 28.81 6.55 10.57
C SER A 356 29.01 7.03 9.13
N ALA A 357 29.40 8.30 8.93
CA ALA A 357 29.74 8.83 7.62
C ALA A 357 31.00 8.17 7.05
N THR A 358 32.06 8.03 7.87
CA THR A 358 33.29 7.31 7.49
C THR A 358 33.01 5.85 7.12
N LEU A 359 32.13 5.18 7.85
CA LEU A 359 31.72 3.79 7.60
C LEU A 359 30.75 3.66 6.41
N GLN A 360 30.34 4.78 5.81
CA GLN A 360 29.39 4.85 4.68
C GLN A 360 28.06 4.17 5.00
N VAL A 361 27.56 4.34 6.22
CA VAL A 361 26.23 3.87 6.60
C VAL A 361 25.19 4.63 5.77
N ARG A 362 24.17 3.93 5.28
CA ARG A 362 23.09 4.49 4.45
C ARG A 362 21.74 4.11 5.03
N ASP A 363 20.74 4.94 4.78
CA ASP A 363 19.36 4.63 5.11
C ASP A 363 18.88 3.35 4.41
N SER A 364 18.10 2.56 5.13
CA SER A 364 17.51 1.31 4.62
C SER A 364 16.56 1.53 3.43
N THR A 365 16.02 2.74 3.28
CA THR A 365 15.15 3.14 2.16
C THR A 365 15.93 3.35 0.85
N LEU A 366 17.22 3.70 0.93
CA LEU A 366 18.05 3.94 -0.24
C LEU A 366 18.42 2.62 -0.95
N GLY A 367 18.75 2.73 -2.25
CA GLY A 367 19.28 1.61 -3.03
C GLY A 367 18.28 0.46 -3.25
N ALA A 368 16.98 0.68 -3.08
CA ALA A 368 15.95 -0.32 -3.35
C ALA A 368 16.02 -0.81 -4.81
N GLY A 369 16.12 0.09 -5.78
CA GLY A 369 16.30 -0.27 -7.20
C GLY A 369 17.59 -1.05 -7.47
N ARG A 370 18.69 -0.65 -6.83
CA ARG A 370 19.98 -1.35 -6.96
C ARG A 370 19.91 -2.79 -6.46
N ARG A 371 19.21 -3.04 -5.35
CA ARG A 371 19.00 -4.37 -4.76
C ARG A 371 18.11 -5.28 -5.62
N ARG A 372 17.35 -4.73 -6.58
CA ARG A 372 16.53 -5.50 -7.52
C ARG A 372 17.31 -5.99 -8.75
N LEU A 373 18.52 -5.48 -8.97
CA LEU A 373 19.35 -5.90 -10.09
C LEU A 373 19.93 -7.30 -9.85
N ASN A 374 20.01 -8.08 -10.93
CA ASN A 374 20.67 -9.38 -10.91
C ASN A 374 22.17 -9.22 -10.54
N PRO A 375 22.66 -9.89 -9.47
CA PRO A 375 24.06 -9.83 -9.06
C PRO A 375 25.05 -10.28 -10.14
N ASN A 376 24.63 -11.18 -11.03
CA ASN A 376 25.47 -11.76 -12.08
C ASN A 376 25.61 -10.84 -13.32
N ALA A 377 24.88 -9.72 -13.38
CA ALA A 377 24.97 -8.79 -14.51
C ALA A 377 26.23 -7.92 -14.45
N SER A 378 26.81 -7.63 -15.62
CA SER A 378 27.97 -6.74 -15.76
C SER A 378 27.64 -5.30 -15.35
N ARG A 379 28.69 -4.55 -15.00
CA ARG A 379 28.57 -3.20 -14.41
C ARG A 379 29.58 -2.26 -15.05
N LYS A 380 29.35 -0.96 -14.92
CA LYS A 380 30.31 0.07 -15.33
C LYS A 380 31.63 -0.12 -14.58
N LYS A 381 32.75 0.00 -15.30
CA LYS A 381 34.12 -0.31 -14.86
C LYS A 381 34.50 0.30 -13.50
N PHE A 382 34.11 1.55 -13.25
CA PHE A 382 34.52 2.29 -12.05
C PHE A 382 33.47 2.27 -10.90
N VAL A 383 32.36 1.56 -11.06
CA VAL A 383 31.27 1.56 -10.08
C VAL A 383 31.35 0.34 -9.16
N LYS A 384 31.83 0.54 -7.93
CA LYS A 384 31.79 -0.48 -6.87
C LYS A 384 30.40 -0.50 -6.23
N LYS A 385 29.53 -1.47 -6.57
CA LYS A 385 28.28 -1.67 -5.81
C LYS A 385 28.49 -2.67 -4.67
N ARG A 386 28.08 -2.27 -3.46
CA ARG A 386 27.76 -3.17 -2.36
C ARG A 386 26.38 -3.78 -2.56
#